data_AF-A0A7V0SS29-F1
#
_entry.id   AF-A0A7V0SS29-F1
#
_cell.length_a   1.000
_cell.length_b   1.000
_cell.length_c   1.000
_cell.angle_alpha   90.00
_cell.angle_beta   90.00
_cell.angle_gamma   90.00
#
_symmetry.space_group_name_H-M   'P 1'
#
loop_
_entity.id
_entity.type
_entity.pdbx_description
1 polymer ?
#
loop_
_entity_poly.entity_id
_entity_poly.type
_entity_poly.pdbx_seq_one_letter_code
_entity_poly.pdbx_strand_id
1 'polypeptide(L)'
;EIRYSAKYPEGVNVNFTEKKDENIHVRTYERGVEDETLACGTGVTAVALSYALKENKEGQLHYQIHTKGGILELDFKKNNHHFEKILLTAETRFVFEGDFTI
;
A
#
# COMPACT_ATOMS: atom_id res chain seq x y z
N GLU A 1 16.27 7.72 9.06
CA GLU A 1 16.24 9.16 8.70
C GLU A 1 15.04 9.58 7.84
N ILE A 2 14.64 8.82 6.82
CA ILE A 2 13.56 9.23 5.86
C ILE A 2 12.23 9.61 6.56
N ARG A 3 11.73 8.78 7.47
CA ARG A 3 10.44 9.02 8.15
C ARG A 3 10.42 10.33 8.96
N TYR A 4 11.52 10.64 9.63
CA TYR A 4 11.66 11.84 10.48
C TYR A 4 12.41 12.97 9.76
N SER A 5 12.48 12.92 8.43
CA SER A 5 13.16 13.97 7.69
C SER A 5 12.38 15.27 7.76
N ALA A 6 13.08 16.42 7.71
CA ALA A 6 12.47 17.74 7.76
C ALA A 6 11.41 17.99 6.66
N LYS A 7 11.44 17.21 5.58
CA LYS A 7 10.45 17.24 4.50
C LYS A 7 9.07 16.72 4.92
N TYR A 8 9.02 15.87 5.94
CA TYR A 8 7.80 15.26 6.47
C TYR A 8 7.68 15.60 7.97
N PRO A 9 7.22 16.82 8.33
CA PRO A 9 7.20 17.27 9.72
C PRO A 9 6.27 16.43 10.61
N GLU A 10 5.18 15.89 10.06
CA GLU A 10 4.29 14.93 10.75
C GLU A 10 4.77 13.47 10.60
N GLY A 11 5.90 13.27 9.94
CA GLY A 11 6.41 11.99 9.47
C GLY A 11 5.61 11.40 8.30
N VAL A 12 6.13 10.32 7.73
CA VAL A 12 5.52 9.60 6.59
C VAL A 12 5.57 8.08 6.77
N ASN A 13 4.71 7.33 6.07
CA ASN A 13 4.90 5.89 5.89
C ASN A 13 6.09 5.66 4.95
N VAL A 14 6.92 4.67 5.24
CA VAL A 14 8.05 4.32 4.36
C VAL A 14 7.83 2.93 3.81
N ASN A 15 7.65 2.84 2.48
CA ASN A 15 7.46 1.58 1.77
C ASN A 15 8.76 1.18 1.07
N PHE A 16 9.26 0.00 1.40
CA PHE A 16 10.36 -0.65 0.68
C PHE A 16 9.74 -1.61 -0.32
N THR A 17 10.09 -1.47 -1.60
CA THR A 17 9.45 -2.23 -2.68
C THR A 17 10.48 -3.00 -3.49
N GLU A 18 10.13 -4.24 -3.86
CA GLU A 18 10.92 -5.08 -4.75
C GLU A 18 9.99 -5.67 -5.82
N LYS A 19 10.29 -5.47 -7.10
CA LYS A 19 9.54 -6.09 -8.18
C LYS A 19 10.17 -7.45 -8.52
N LYS A 20 9.38 -8.52 -8.44
CA LYS A 20 9.76 -9.89 -8.83
C LYS A 20 8.78 -10.37 -9.89
N ASP A 21 9.28 -10.52 -11.11
CA ASP A 21 8.45 -10.81 -12.29
C ASP A 21 7.32 -9.77 -12.43
N GLU A 22 6.07 -10.22 -12.40
CA GLU A 22 4.87 -9.38 -12.45
C GLU A 22 4.38 -8.92 -11.06
N ASN A 23 4.96 -9.46 -9.98
CA ASN A 23 4.53 -9.18 -8.61
C ASN A 23 5.38 -8.09 -7.96
N ILE A 24 4.77 -7.32 -7.06
CA ILE A 24 5.46 -6.33 -6.23
C ILE A 24 5.43 -6.81 -4.79
N HIS A 25 6.60 -6.90 -4.15
CA HIS A 25 6.73 -7.15 -2.73
C HIS A 25 6.91 -5.82 -1.99
N VAL A 26 6.21 -5.65 -0.87
CA VAL A 26 6.23 -4.43 -0.08
C VAL A 26 6.42 -4.73 1.40
N ARG A 27 7.31 -3.97 2.04
CA ARG A 27 7.43 -3.86 3.50
C ARG A 27 7.19 -2.41 3.90
N THR A 28 6.36 -2.18 4.91
CA THR A 28 5.96 -0.83 5.33
C THR A 28 6.38 -0.57 6.76
N TYR A 29 7.16 0.50 6.97
CA TYR A 29 7.36 1.10 8.28
C TYR A 29 6.33 2.20 8.47
N GLU A 30 5.42 2.04 9.43
CA GLU A 30 4.16 2.77 9.48
C GLU A 30 4.15 3.89 10.52
N ARG A 31 3.62 5.04 10.10
CA ARG A 31 3.39 6.20 10.95
C ARG A 31 2.28 5.94 11.95
N GLY A 32 2.53 6.23 13.22
CA GLY A 32 1.58 6.02 14.32
C GLY A 32 1.63 4.60 14.92
N VAL A 33 2.39 3.70 14.29
CA VAL A 33 2.80 2.41 14.88
C VAL A 33 4.28 2.43 15.25
N GLU A 34 5.10 3.14 14.48
CA GLU A 34 6.54 3.30 14.71
C GLU A 34 7.29 1.96 14.63
N ASP A 35 6.73 1.02 13.87
CA ASP A 35 7.31 -0.28 13.56
C ASP A 35 6.91 -0.74 12.15
N GLU A 36 7.49 -1.86 11.72
CA GLU A 36 7.00 -2.59 10.56
C GLU A 36 5.66 -3.27 10.86
N THR A 37 4.64 -2.93 10.07
CA THR A 37 3.35 -3.61 10.11
C THR A 37 3.30 -4.78 9.13
N LEU A 38 2.38 -5.74 9.37
CA LEU A 38 2.22 -6.90 8.49
C LEU A 38 1.72 -6.49 7.09
N ALA A 39 0.80 -5.53 7.04
CA ALA A 39 0.27 -4.95 5.81
C ALA A 39 -0.20 -3.52 6.09
N CYS A 40 -0.10 -2.66 5.08
CA CYS A 40 -0.63 -1.28 5.12
C CYS A 40 -1.35 -1.00 3.81
N GLY A 41 -2.69 -0.99 3.81
CA GLY A 41 -3.49 -0.86 2.59
C GLY A 41 -3.24 0.46 1.83
N THR A 42 -3.12 1.57 2.55
CA THR A 42 -2.80 2.87 1.95
C THR A 42 -1.36 2.92 1.41
N GLY A 43 -0.42 2.26 2.09
CA GLY A 43 0.97 2.12 1.63
C GLY A 43 1.06 1.31 0.33
N VAL A 44 0.39 0.16 0.27
CA VAL A 44 0.26 -0.69 -0.92
C VAL A 44 -0.39 0.08 -2.08
N THR A 45 -1.45 0.83 -1.80
CA THR A 45 -2.12 1.68 -2.80
C THR A 45 -1.12 2.67 -3.40
N ALA A 46 -0.39 3.42 -2.55
CA ALA A 46 0.60 4.39 -3.00
C ALA A 46 1.72 3.75 -3.84
N VAL A 47 2.15 2.53 -3.48
CA VAL A 47 3.14 1.77 -4.26
C VAL A 47 2.62 1.45 -5.67
N ALA A 48 1.43 0.89 -5.81
CA ALA A 48 0.88 0.53 -7.11
C ALA A 48 0.75 1.76 -8.04
N LEU A 49 0.21 2.87 -7.53
CA LEU A 49 0.09 4.11 -8.31
C LEU A 49 1.47 4.66 -8.71
N SER A 50 2.45 4.56 -7.82
CA SER A 50 3.84 4.97 -8.10
C SER A 50 4.49 4.11 -9.20
N TYR A 51 4.23 2.80 -9.21
CA TYR A 51 4.68 1.91 -10.28
C TYR A 51 4.02 2.23 -11.62
N ALA A 52 2.71 2.51 -11.64
CA ALA A 52 2.03 2.92 -12.86
C ALA A 52 2.58 4.22 -13.45
N LEU A 53 2.96 5.20 -12.60
CA LEU A 53 3.67 6.41 -13.03
C LEU A 53 5.06 6.08 -13.57
N LYS A 54 5.86 5.30 -12.83
CA LYS A 54 7.23 4.94 -13.19
C LYS A 54 7.29 4.18 -14.52
N GLU A 55 6.31 3.32 -14.77
CA GLU A 55 6.21 2.48 -15.98
C GLU A 55 5.46 3.16 -17.12
N ASN A 56 4.97 4.40 -16.94
CA ASN A 56 4.13 5.12 -17.90
C ASN A 56 2.94 4.29 -18.41
N LYS A 57 2.33 3.49 -17.53
CA LYS A 57 1.12 2.72 -17.86
C LYS A 57 -0.11 3.63 -17.86
N GLU A 58 -1.12 3.25 -18.63
CA GLU A 58 -2.38 3.98 -18.79
C GLU A 58 -3.55 3.00 -18.90
N GLY A 59 -4.78 3.49 -18.72
CA GLY A 59 -5.99 2.69 -18.84
C GLY A 59 -6.34 1.93 -17.56
N GLN A 60 -7.06 0.82 -17.70
CA GLN A 60 -7.40 -0.07 -16.59
C GLN A 60 -6.18 -0.90 -16.22
N LEU A 61 -5.78 -0.83 -14.95
CA LEU A 61 -4.58 -1.48 -14.42
C LEU A 61 -4.94 -2.33 -13.21
N HIS A 62 -4.20 -3.42 -13.08
CA HIS A 62 -4.29 -4.36 -11.96
C HIS A 62 -2.88 -4.63 -11.45
N TYR A 63 -2.71 -4.61 -10.13
CA TYR A 63 -1.46 -4.95 -9.46
C TYR A 63 -1.72 -5.92 -8.32
N GLN A 64 -0.99 -7.03 -8.32
CA GLN A 64 -0.92 -7.93 -7.18
C GLN A 64 0.30 -7.57 -6.31
N ILE A 65 0.06 -7.28 -5.04
CA ILE A 65 1.08 -6.80 -4.11
C ILE A 65 1.18 -7.73 -2.90
N HIS A 66 2.38 -8.24 -2.67
CA HIS A 66 2.72 -9.17 -1.62
C HIS A 66 3.27 -8.42 -0.40
N THR A 67 2.63 -8.59 0.76
CA THR A 67 3.08 -8.07 2.05
C THR A 67 3.34 -9.22 3.02
N LYS A 68 3.81 -8.93 4.24
CA LYS A 68 3.96 -9.96 5.29
C LYS A 68 2.61 -10.50 5.76
N GLY A 69 1.56 -9.69 5.69
CA GLY A 69 0.20 -10.01 6.12
C GLY A 69 -0.65 -10.72 5.07
N GLY A 70 -0.12 -10.91 3.85
CA GLY A 70 -0.83 -11.54 2.74
C GLY A 70 -0.78 -10.73 1.45
N ILE A 71 -1.57 -11.17 0.48
CA ILE A 71 -1.67 -10.57 -0.84
C ILE A 71 -2.79 -9.53 -0.82
N LEU A 72 -2.51 -8.38 -1.42
CA LEU A 72 -3.48 -7.33 -1.69
C LEU A 72 -3.53 -7.11 -3.21
N GLU A 73 -4.74 -6.99 -3.73
CA GLU A 73 -4.99 -6.70 -5.14
C GLU A 73 -5.48 -5.26 -5.27
N LEU A 74 -4.91 -4.55 -6.25
CA LEU A 74 -5.29 -3.18 -6.54
C LEU A 74 -5.69 -3.01 -7.99
N ASP A 75 -6.95 -2.63 -8.18
CA ASP A 75 -7.52 -2.28 -9.47
C ASP A 75 -7.78 -0.78 -9.52
N PHE A 76 -7.37 -0.14 -10.60
CA PHE A 76 -7.64 1.28 -10.81
C PHE A 76 -7.56 1.64 -12.28
N LYS A 77 -8.12 2.81 -12.63
CA LYS A 77 -7.94 3.39 -13.96
C LYS A 77 -7.07 4.63 -13.87
N LYS A 78 -6.08 4.72 -14.76
CA LYS A 78 -5.19 5.87 -14.91
C LYS A 78 -5.43 6.53 -16.27
N ASN A 79 -5.58 7.86 -16.25
CA ASN A 79 -5.56 8.69 -17.45
C ASN A 79 -4.61 9.87 -17.20
N ASN A 80 -3.42 9.85 -17.81
CA ASN A 80 -2.34 10.80 -17.57
C ASN A 80 -1.93 10.82 -16.08
N HIS A 81 -2.14 11.94 -15.39
CA HIS A 81 -1.85 12.10 -13.96
C HIS A 81 -3.07 11.88 -13.05
N HIS A 82 -4.22 11.51 -13.62
CA HIS A 82 -5.44 11.27 -12.87
C HIS A 82 -5.65 9.78 -12.63
N PHE A 83 -6.02 9.44 -11.39
CA PHE A 83 -6.34 8.09 -10.96
C PHE A 83 -7.79 8.06 -10.48
N GLU A 84 -8.56 7.09 -10.97
CA GLU A 84 -9.97 6.93 -10.63
C GLU A 84 -10.29 5.46 -10.36
N LYS A 85 -11.40 5.24 -9.65
CA LYS A 85 -11.93 3.89 -9.35
C LYS A 85 -10.89 2.96 -8.69
N ILE A 86 -10.14 3.50 -7.73
CA ILE A 86 -9.15 2.74 -6.98
C ILE A 86 -9.90 1.79 -6.03
N LEU A 87 -9.76 0.50 -6.28
CA LEU A 87 -10.33 -0.59 -5.48
C LEU A 87 -9.19 -1.43 -4.92
N LEU A 88 -9.17 -1.57 -3.59
CA LEU A 88 -8.26 -2.45 -2.88
C LEU A 88 -9.05 -3.65 -2.35
N THR A 89 -8.61 -4.84 -2.74
CA THR A 89 -9.21 -6.11 -2.34
C THR A 89 -8.17 -6.93 -1.59
N ALA A 90 -8.58 -7.54 -0.47
CA ALA A 90 -7.73 -8.41 0.33
C ALA A 90 -8.60 -9.41 1.11
N GLU A 91 -7.99 -10.51 1.55
CA GLU A 91 -8.64 -11.42 2.46
C GLU A 91 -8.89 -10.76 3.82
N THR A 92 -10.07 -10.99 4.38
CA THR A 92 -10.41 -10.57 5.74
C THR A 92 -10.93 -11.76 6.52
N ARG A 93 -10.55 -11.84 7.80
CA ARG A 93 -10.92 -12.96 8.67
C ARG A 93 -11.45 -12.43 10.00
N PHE A 94 -12.65 -12.87 10.34
CA PHE A 94 -13.20 -12.65 11.68
C PHE A 94 -12.34 -13.40 12.71
N VAL A 95 -11.96 -12.71 13.79
CA VAL A 95 -11.13 -13.28 14.87
C VAL A 95 -11.99 -13.58 16.10
N PHE A 96 -12.67 -12.57 16.64
CA PHE A 96 -13.57 -12.70 17.78
C PHE A 96 -14.55 -11.51 17.83
N GLU A 97 -15.59 -11.65 18.64
CA GLU A 97 -16.49 -10.57 19.06
C GLU A 97 -16.55 -10.51 20.59
N GLY A 98 -16.86 -9.34 21.15
CA GLY A 98 -16.99 -9.17 22.60
C GLY A 98 -17.45 -7.77 23.00
N ASP A 99 -17.88 -7.64 24.25
CA ASP A 99 -18.29 -6.38 24.87
C ASP A 99 -17.16 -5.79 25.73
N PHE A 100 -17.00 -4.46 25.71
CA PHE A 100 -16.01 -3.76 26.53
C PHE A 100 -16.61 -2.49 27.17
N THR A 101 -16.29 -2.24 28.44
CA THR A 101 -16.62 -0.99 29.14
C THR A 101 -15.34 -0.21 29.42
N ILE A 102 -15.32 1.06 29.03
CA ILE A 102 -14.17 1.97 29.20
C ILE A 102 -14.13 2.52 30.62
#